data_AF-A0A4S8LUW1-F1
#
_entry.id   AF-A0A4S8LUW1-F1
#
_cell.length_a   1.000
_cell.length_b   1.000
_cell.length_c   1.000
_cell.angle_alpha   90.00
_cell.angle_beta   90.00
_cell.angle_gamma   90.00
#
_symmetry.space_group_name_H-M   'P 1'
#
loop_
_entity.id
_entity.type
_entity.pdbx_description
1 polymer ?
#
loop_
_entity_poly.entity_id
_entity_poly.type
_entity_poly.pdbx_seq_one_letter_code
_entity_poly.pdbx_strand_id
1 'polypeptide(L)'
;DDEITKMAGSMDLEDLVSQLSQDGDVDNVEGLVDELEEMGDLEREELEESIRPIKLVLVKLRRISFKIINSTTLLLPAWKALLREMEMAEKIIPRDVTTRWNSTYDMTSFSDEYQRPIDAMTANKS
;
A
#
# COMPACT_ATOMS: atom_id res chain seq x y z
N ASP A 1 2.74 -6.99 14.91
CA ASP A 1 1.63 -6.05 15.17
C ASP A 1 2.09 -4.62 15.45
N ASP A 2 2.99 -4.37 16.41
CA ASP A 2 3.45 -3.01 16.76
C ASP A 2 4.07 -2.20 15.59
N GLU A 3 4.73 -2.86 14.64
CA GLU A 3 5.40 -2.21 13.52
C GLU A 3 4.43 -1.67 12.46
N ILE A 4 3.34 -2.40 12.18
CA ILE A 4 2.29 -1.98 11.24
C ILE A 4 1.49 -0.81 11.81
N THR A 5 1.19 -0.85 13.12
CA THR A 5 0.51 0.23 13.84
C THR A 5 1.33 1.52 13.86
N LYS A 6 2.66 1.41 14.04
CA LYS A 6 3.58 2.56 13.97
C LYS A 6 3.59 3.21 12.58
N MET A 7 3.52 2.42 11.51
CA MET A 7 3.43 2.96 10.15
C MET A 7 2.08 3.62 9.86
N ALA A 8 0.99 3.24 10.54
CA ALA A 8 -0.36 3.75 10.31
C ALA A 8 -0.61 5.18 10.84
N GLY A 9 0.18 5.67 11.80
CA GLY A 9 -0.11 6.84 12.65
C GLY A 9 -0.20 8.26 12.03
N SER A 10 -0.71 8.45 10.81
CA SER A 10 -0.85 9.80 10.25
C SER A 10 -1.93 9.98 9.15
N MET A 11 -2.82 9.02 8.90
CA MET A 11 -3.69 9.06 7.72
C MET A 11 -5.13 8.64 8.07
N ASP A 12 -6.10 9.50 7.78
CA ASP A 12 -7.53 9.27 8.03
C ASP A 12 -8.10 8.24 7.05
N LEU A 13 -9.00 7.38 7.54
CA LEU A 13 -9.63 6.29 6.79
C LEU A 13 -10.55 6.81 5.66
N GLU A 14 -11.07 8.03 5.77
CA GLU A 14 -11.92 8.65 4.74
C GLU A 14 -11.15 9.02 3.46
N ASP A 15 -9.88 9.43 3.59
CA ASP A 15 -8.96 9.63 2.45
C ASP A 15 -8.62 8.30 1.74
N LEU A 16 -8.80 7.16 2.43
CA LEU A 16 -8.57 5.80 1.94
C LEU A 16 -9.66 5.35 0.97
N VAL A 17 -10.92 5.61 1.31
CA VAL A 17 -12.11 5.13 0.57
C VAL A 17 -12.33 5.95 -0.70
N SER A 18 -12.17 7.26 -0.64
CA SER A 18 -12.40 8.14 -1.82
C SER A 18 -11.44 7.86 -2.99
N GLN A 19 -10.25 7.30 -2.74
CA GLN A 19 -9.27 6.95 -3.79
C GLN A 19 -9.40 5.52 -4.33
N LEU A 20 -10.01 4.60 -3.58
CA LEU A 20 -10.24 3.22 -4.02
C LEU A 20 -11.44 3.09 -4.97
N SER A 21 -12.36 4.07 -4.97
CA SER A 21 -13.57 4.06 -5.79
C SER A 21 -13.39 4.48 -7.26
N GLN A 22 -12.16 4.64 -7.77
CA GLN A 22 -11.93 5.11 -9.15
C GLN A 22 -11.76 4.02 -10.22
N ASP A 23 -11.74 2.73 -9.87
CA ASP A 23 -11.71 1.64 -10.85
C ASP A 23 -13.08 0.95 -10.91
N GLY A 24 -13.96 1.49 -11.75
CA GLY A 24 -15.31 0.98 -12.00
C GLY A 24 -15.32 -0.20 -12.97
N ASP A 25 -14.71 -1.31 -12.58
CA ASP A 25 -14.95 -2.61 -13.23
C ASP A 25 -15.79 -3.46 -12.28
N VAL A 26 -17.06 -3.63 -12.62
CA VAL A 26 -17.99 -4.50 -11.90
C VAL A 26 -17.66 -5.94 -12.28
N ASP A 27 -16.72 -6.54 -11.56
CA ASP A 27 -16.37 -7.94 -11.73
C ASP A 27 -17.63 -8.80 -11.50
N ASN A 28 -17.78 -9.90 -12.25
CA ASN A 28 -18.96 -10.74 -12.14
C ASN A 28 -18.95 -11.50 -10.80
N VAL A 29 -19.65 -10.94 -9.81
CA VAL A 29 -19.81 -11.52 -8.46
C VAL A 29 -20.90 -12.59 -8.37
N GLU A 30 -21.47 -13.02 -9.50
CA GLU A 30 -22.56 -14.01 -9.51
C GLU A 30 -22.10 -15.35 -8.89
N GLY A 31 -22.64 -15.66 -7.71
CA GLY A 31 -22.34 -16.88 -6.96
C GLY A 31 -21.30 -16.75 -5.85
N LEU A 32 -20.73 -15.55 -5.62
CA LEU A 32 -19.92 -15.28 -4.43
C LEU A 32 -20.82 -14.98 -3.23
N VAL A 33 -20.54 -15.62 -2.09
CA VAL A 33 -21.18 -15.32 -0.80
C VAL A 33 -20.36 -14.21 -0.13
N ASP A 34 -21.03 -13.12 0.28
CA ASP A 34 -20.39 -12.10 1.11
C ASP A 34 -20.38 -12.59 2.56
N GLU A 35 -19.31 -13.28 2.95
CA GLU A 35 -19.12 -13.80 4.31
C GLU A 35 -19.14 -12.69 5.37
N LEU A 36 -18.85 -11.43 5.01
CA LEU A 36 -19.00 -10.31 5.93
C LEU A 36 -20.46 -10.04 6.24
N GLU A 37 -21.37 -10.21 5.28
CA GLU A 37 -22.83 -10.03 5.45
C GLU A 37 -23.44 -11.03 6.44
N GLU A 38 -22.86 -12.23 6.54
CA GLU A 38 -23.27 -13.26 7.52
C GLU A 38 -22.64 -13.05 8.90
N MET A 39 -21.61 -12.20 9.02
CA MET A 39 -20.91 -11.89 10.26
C MET A 39 -21.70 -10.89 11.11
N GLY A 40 -21.73 -11.11 12.43
CA GLY A 40 -22.40 -10.18 13.35
C GLY A 40 -21.69 -8.82 13.43
N ASP A 41 -22.42 -7.75 13.75
CA ASP A 41 -21.89 -6.38 13.80
C ASP A 41 -20.63 -6.26 14.67
N LEU A 42 -20.61 -6.95 15.81
CA LEU A 42 -19.47 -6.95 16.74
C LEU A 42 -18.25 -7.67 16.18
N GLU A 43 -18.43 -8.84 15.53
CA GLU A 43 -17.32 -9.58 14.90
C GLU A 43 -16.74 -8.81 13.72
N ARG A 44 -17.60 -8.15 12.93
CA ARG A 44 -17.18 -7.31 11.82
C ARG A 44 -16.36 -6.11 12.29
N GLU A 45 -16.78 -5.47 13.38
CA GLU A 45 -16.07 -4.32 13.96
C GLU A 45 -14.67 -4.73 14.47
N GLU A 46 -14.58 -5.85 15.20
CA GLU A 46 -13.30 -6.40 15.67
C GLU A 46 -12.37 -6.76 14.51
N LEU A 47 -12.90 -7.39 13.46
CA LEU A 47 -12.14 -7.68 12.25
C LEU A 47 -11.64 -6.38 11.61
N GLU A 48 -12.50 -5.38 11.44
CA GLU A 48 -12.14 -4.10 10.81
C GLU A 48 -11.03 -3.40 11.61
N GLU A 49 -11.09 -3.42 12.95
CA GLU A 49 -10.02 -2.89 13.80
C GLU A 49 -8.70 -3.63 13.58
N SER A 50 -8.73 -4.96 13.47
CA SER A 50 -7.52 -5.77 13.27
C SER A 50 -6.87 -5.54 11.89
N ILE A 51 -7.66 -5.34 10.83
CA ILE A 51 -7.16 -5.20 9.46
C ILE A 51 -6.88 -3.75 9.05
N ARG A 52 -7.45 -2.77 9.76
CA ARG A 52 -7.22 -1.33 9.55
C ARG A 52 -5.74 -0.97 9.37
N PRO A 53 -4.80 -1.40 10.23
CA PRO A 53 -3.39 -1.06 10.05
C PRO A 53 -2.80 -1.61 8.75
N ILE A 54 -3.21 -2.82 8.34
CA ILE A 54 -2.77 -3.45 7.09
C ILE A 54 -3.29 -2.66 5.88
N LYS A 55 -4.58 -2.31 5.87
CA LYS A 55 -5.20 -1.48 4.81
C LYS A 55 -4.47 -0.15 4.66
N LEU A 56 -4.12 0.50 5.77
CA LEU A 56 -3.40 1.79 5.76
C LEU A 56 -1.99 1.67 5.17
N VAL A 57 -1.24 0.63 5.54
CA VAL A 57 0.10 0.41 4.98
C VAL A 57 0.04 0.17 3.47
N LEU A 58 -0.90 -0.67 3.00
CA LEU A 58 -1.06 -0.95 1.57
C LEU A 58 -1.31 0.32 0.74
N VAL A 59 -2.18 1.21 1.22
CA VAL A 59 -2.44 2.47 0.51
C VAL A 59 -1.23 3.41 0.54
N LYS A 60 -0.49 3.47 1.65
CA LYS A 60 0.75 4.24 1.71
C LYS A 60 1.77 3.74 0.70
N LEU A 61 1.95 2.42 0.59
CA LEU A 61 2.85 1.79 -0.39
C LEU A 61 2.42 2.10 -1.83
N ARG A 62 1.14 1.93 -2.15
CA ARG A 62 0.59 2.26 -3.48
C ARG A 62 0.84 3.72 -3.84
N ARG A 63 0.66 4.65 -2.88
CA ARG A 63 0.89 6.08 -3.08
C ARG A 63 2.36 6.43 -3.28
N ILE A 64 3.26 5.82 -2.51
CA ILE A 64 4.71 6.01 -2.66
C ILE A 64 5.16 5.51 -4.02
N SER A 65 4.77 4.29 -4.39
CA SER A 65 5.04 3.69 -5.71
C SER A 65 4.56 4.61 -6.84
N PHE A 66 3.30 5.04 -6.78
CA PHE A 66 2.73 5.96 -7.76
C PHE A 66 3.52 7.28 -7.87
N LYS A 67 3.84 7.93 -6.75
CA LYS A 67 4.59 9.20 -6.75
C LYS A 67 5.99 9.04 -7.32
N ILE A 68 6.71 7.99 -6.93
CA ILE A 68 8.09 7.73 -7.41
C ILE A 68 8.07 7.46 -8.92
N ILE A 69 7.18 6.61 -9.41
CA ILE A 69 7.09 6.26 -10.83
C ILE A 69 6.73 7.49 -11.69
N ASN A 70 5.77 8.31 -11.24
CA ASN A 70 5.30 9.46 -12.03
C ASN A 70 6.16 10.72 -11.88
N SER A 71 7.04 10.80 -10.87
CA SER A 71 7.98 11.92 -10.70
C SER A 71 9.37 11.54 -11.22
N THR A 72 9.46 11.43 -12.54
CA THR A 72 10.65 10.95 -13.26
C THR A 72 11.87 11.86 -13.11
N THR A 73 11.69 13.13 -12.75
CA THR A 73 12.76 14.13 -12.65
C THR A 73 13.21 14.43 -11.22
N LEU A 74 12.40 14.13 -10.21
CA LEU A 74 12.70 14.48 -8.81
C LEU A 74 12.76 13.24 -7.93
N LEU A 75 11.65 12.50 -7.79
CA LEU A 75 11.59 11.39 -6.85
C LEU A 75 12.26 10.13 -7.39
N LEU A 76 12.13 9.83 -8.68
CA LEU A 76 12.76 8.65 -9.28
C LEU A 76 14.29 8.71 -9.23
N PRO A 77 14.95 9.85 -9.58
CA PRO A 77 16.39 9.96 -9.43
C PRO A 77 16.84 9.92 -7.96
N ALA A 78 16.08 10.55 -7.04
CA ALA A 78 16.36 10.48 -5.61
C ALA A 78 16.26 9.05 -5.07
N TRP A 79 15.27 8.28 -5.53
CA TRP A 79 15.11 6.87 -5.17
C TRP A 79 16.32 6.04 -5.62
N LYS A 80 16.73 6.17 -6.89
CA LYS A 80 17.91 5.47 -7.40
C LYS A 80 19.20 5.88 -6.67
N ALA A 81 19.34 7.15 -6.30
CA ALA A 81 20.47 7.63 -5.53
C ALA A 81 20.53 6.97 -4.14
N LEU A 82 19.40 6.88 -3.44
CA LEU A 82 19.30 6.18 -2.15
C LEU A 82 19.63 4.69 -2.28
N LEU A 83 19.13 4.01 -3.31
CA LEU A 83 19.46 2.60 -3.54
C LEU A 83 20.97 2.39 -3.76
N ARG A 84 21.61 3.29 -4.52
CA ARG A 84 23.05 3.24 -4.75
C ARG A 84 23.85 3.52 -3.47
N GLU A 85 23.40 4.46 -2.65
CA GLU A 85 24.04 4.77 -1.36
C GLU A 85 23.97 3.59 -0.39
N MET A 86 22.86 2.84 -0.42
CA MET A 86 22.67 1.64 0.40
C MET A 86 23.20 0.35 -0.23
N GLU A 87 23.90 0.44 -1.36
CA GLU A 87 24.45 -0.71 -2.12
C GLU A 87 23.39 -1.76 -2.51
N MET A 88 22.15 -1.32 -2.73
CA MET A 88 21.02 -2.18 -3.13
C MET A 88 20.84 -2.18 -4.65
N ALA A 89 20.26 -3.26 -5.18
CA ALA A 89 19.93 -3.34 -6.60
C ALA A 89 18.92 -2.25 -7.01
N GLU A 90 19.24 -1.49 -8.05
CA GLU A 90 18.38 -0.43 -8.61
C GLU A 90 17.10 -1.02 -9.23
N LYS A 91 16.08 -1.26 -8.39
CA LYS A 91 14.74 -1.67 -8.82
C LYS A 91 13.73 -0.54 -8.55
N ILE A 92 12.68 -0.50 -9.37
CA ILE A 92 11.54 0.41 -9.15
C ILE A 92 10.48 -0.34 -8.34
N ILE A 93 9.86 0.35 -7.37
CA ILE A 93 8.77 -0.22 -6.58
C ILE A 93 7.64 -0.66 -7.54
N PRO A 94 7.18 -1.92 -7.48
CA PRO A 94 6.03 -2.37 -8.24
C PRO A 94 4.81 -1.49 -7.97
N ARG A 95 4.01 -1.24 -9.00
CA ARG A 95 2.71 -0.57 -8.84
C ARG A 95 1.62 -1.63 -8.76
N ASP A 96 0.66 -1.40 -7.90
CA ASP A 96 -0.60 -2.13 -7.85
C ASP A 96 -1.39 -1.93 -9.17
N VAL A 97 -1.73 -3.02 -9.85
CA VAL A 97 -2.38 -3.01 -11.17
C VAL A 97 -3.57 -3.96 -11.13
N THR A 98 -4.76 -3.41 -11.40
CA THR A 98 -6.04 -4.12 -11.35
C THR A 98 -6.08 -5.38 -12.22
N THR A 99 -5.43 -5.34 -13.39
CA THR A 99 -5.39 -6.47 -14.34
C THR A 99 -4.37 -7.54 -13.98
N ARG A 100 -3.67 -7.43 -12.84
CA ARG A 100 -2.66 -8.40 -12.38
C ARG A 100 -2.99 -8.91 -10.98
N TRP A 101 -3.41 -10.17 -10.92
CA TRP A 101 -3.89 -10.84 -9.71
C TRP A 101 -2.89 -10.91 -8.55
N ASN A 102 -1.59 -10.78 -8.80
CA ASN A 102 -0.55 -10.85 -7.76
C ASN A 102 0.10 -9.48 -7.44
N SER A 103 -0.40 -8.38 -8.00
CA SER A 103 0.29 -7.08 -7.91
C SER A 103 0.39 -6.53 -6.49
N THR A 104 -0.63 -6.74 -5.64
CA THR A 104 -0.58 -6.37 -4.22
C THR A 104 0.48 -7.18 -3.46
N TYR A 105 0.57 -8.49 -3.72
CA TYR A 105 1.57 -9.37 -3.09
C TYR A 105 3.00 -9.02 -3.54
N ASP A 106 3.20 -8.74 -4.82
CA ASP A 106 4.50 -8.32 -5.36
C ASP A 106 4.94 -6.99 -4.74
N MET A 107 4.00 -6.06 -4.54
CA MET A 107 4.27 -4.76 -3.92
C MET A 107 4.64 -4.90 -2.43
N THR A 108 3.95 -5.75 -1.66
CA THR A 108 4.28 -5.98 -0.25
C THR A 108 5.61 -6.70 -0.09
N SER A 109 5.85 -7.75 -0.88
CA SER A 109 7.11 -8.49 -0.88
C SER A 109 8.30 -7.59 -1.23
N PHE A 110 8.14 -6.70 -2.21
CA PHE A 110 9.16 -5.71 -2.54
C PHE A 110 9.37 -4.71 -1.39
N SER A 111 8.30 -4.27 -0.75
CA SER A 111 8.37 -3.27 0.30
C SER A 111 9.07 -3.79 1.56
N ASP A 112 8.96 -5.09 1.84
CA ASP A 112 9.73 -5.78 2.87
C ASP A 112 11.24 -5.81 2.51
N GLU A 113 11.60 -6.21 1.28
CA GLU A 113 13.00 -6.23 0.81
C GLU A 113 13.63 -4.81 0.82
N TYR A 114 12.84 -3.77 0.50
CA TYR A 114 13.28 -2.38 0.34
C TYR A 114 12.80 -1.43 1.45
N GLN A 115 12.50 -1.95 2.65
CA GLN A 115 11.97 -1.16 3.77
C GLN A 115 12.88 0.02 4.13
N ARG A 116 14.20 -0.20 4.24
CA ARG A 116 15.16 0.85 4.63
C ARG A 116 15.18 2.05 3.66
N PRO A 117 15.31 1.86 2.33
CA PRO A 117 15.13 2.94 1.37
C PRO A 117 13.78 3.64 1.43
N ILE A 118 12.69 2.89 1.64
CA ILE A 118 11.33 3.43 1.74
C ILE A 118 11.21 4.35 2.97
N ASP A 119 11.72 3.90 4.11
CA ASP A 119 11.75 4.68 5.35
C ASP A 119 12.61 5.93 5.17
N ALA A 120 13.81 5.82 4.60
CA ALA A 120 14.68 6.98 4.34
C ALA A 120 14.04 8.01 3.41
N MET A 121 13.36 7.55 2.36
CA MET A 121 12.64 8.40 1.41
C MET A 121 11.45 9.11 2.09
N THR A 122 10.79 8.47 3.04
CA THR A 122 9.60 8.99 3.72
C THR A 122 9.88 9.75 5.02
N ALA A 123 11.09 9.61 5.58
CA ALA A 123 11.56 10.28 6.80
C ALA A 123 11.67 11.80 6.67
N ASN A 124 11.81 12.34 5.45
CA ASN A 124 11.88 13.80 5.19
C ASN A 124 10.51 14.52 5.24
N LYS A 125 9.46 13.88 5.72
CA LYS A 125 8.20 14.57 6.04
C LYS A 125 8.33 15.30 7.37
N SER A 126 8.87 16.52 7.31
CA SER A 126 8.69 17.53 8.34
C SER A 126 7.32 18.19 8.24
#